data_AF-A0A4Z1GHI0-F1
#
_entry.id   AF-A0A4Z1GHI0-F1
#
_cell.length_a   1.000
_cell.length_b   1.000
_cell.length_c   1.000
_cell.angle_alpha   90.00
_cell.angle_beta   90.00
_cell.angle_gamma   90.00
#
_symmetry.space_group_name_H-M   'P 1'
#
loop_
_entity.id
_entity.type
_entity.pdbx_description
1 polymer ?
#
loop_
_entity_poly.entity_id
_entity_poly.type
_entity_poly.pdbx_seq_one_letter_code
_entity_poly.pdbx_strand_id
1 'polypeptide(L)'
;MVASLTLSMVMMAGCNDVKTYCAAQVFYYVGYNGIDFTLTIFIADTTQLKNRAWWIAFSSSPWIATVWAYGPAAQSVLNTIGFRWGFGIWAMIFPIICISLFGLFYYYQKKAENQGLIQKIDSGRTWTESFIYYCREFDVIGLLLIAAVLALFLLTFSLYSYQKGEWKSSLVICFIIFSGLLIIAFALYEMYLAP
;
A
#
# COMPACT_ATOMS: atom_id res chain seq x y z
N MET A 1 2.99 -4.64 7.95
CA MET A 1 2.60 -4.91 6.55
C MET A 1 1.59 -6.05 6.48
N VAL A 2 1.96 -7.29 6.83
CA VAL A 2 1.02 -8.42 6.89
C VAL A 2 -0.19 -8.14 7.79
N ALA A 3 0.04 -7.59 9.00
CA ALA A 3 -1.04 -7.21 9.91
C ALA A 3 -1.99 -6.12 9.36
N SER A 4 -1.47 -5.18 8.55
CA SER A 4 -2.29 -4.16 7.89
C SER A 4 -3.16 -4.78 6.81
N LEU A 5 -2.59 -5.72 6.04
CA LEU A 5 -3.31 -6.42 4.99
C LEU A 5 -4.39 -7.35 5.56
N THR A 6 -4.11 -8.09 6.63
CA THR A 6 -5.12 -8.91 7.30
C THR A 6 -6.24 -8.06 7.90
N LEU A 7 -5.89 -6.96 8.57
CA LEU A 7 -6.87 -6.02 9.11
C LEU A 7 -7.78 -5.48 8.00
N SER A 8 -7.20 -5.09 6.86
CA SER A 8 -7.97 -4.59 5.71
C SER A 8 -8.99 -5.61 5.20
N MET A 9 -8.60 -6.88 5.05
CA MET A 9 -9.48 -7.94 4.58
C MET A 9 -10.62 -8.22 5.56
N VAL A 10 -10.34 -8.20 6.86
CA VAL A 10 -11.37 -8.31 7.91
C VAL A 10 -12.33 -7.13 7.85
N MET A 11 -11.82 -5.91 7.67
CA MET A 11 -12.65 -4.71 7.52
C MET A 11 -13.51 -4.75 6.24
N MET A 12 -12.99 -5.25 5.12
CA MET A 12 -13.75 -5.43 3.87
C MET A 12 -14.82 -6.53 4.00
N ALA A 13 -14.56 -7.59 4.77
CA ALA A 13 -15.55 -8.63 5.03
C ALA A 13 -16.69 -8.14 5.96
N GLY A 14 -16.37 -7.22 6.88
CA GLY A 14 -17.29 -6.67 7.87
C GLY A 14 -17.98 -5.35 7.50
N CYS A 15 -17.62 -4.73 6.37
CA CYS A 15 -18.14 -3.40 6.05
C CYS A 15 -19.62 -3.45 5.62
N ASN A 16 -20.42 -2.60 6.28
CA ASN A 16 -21.81 -2.31 5.86
C ASN A 16 -21.93 -0.94 5.18
N ASP A 17 -20.87 -0.13 5.26
CA ASP A 17 -20.81 1.23 4.74
C ASP A 17 -19.66 1.39 3.74
N VAL A 18 -19.88 2.23 2.74
CA VAL A 18 -18.86 2.60 1.74
C VAL A 18 -17.64 3.25 2.41
N LYS A 19 -17.85 4.05 3.46
CA LYS A 19 -16.75 4.72 4.20
C LYS A 19 -15.79 3.70 4.81
N THR A 20 -16.32 2.64 5.40
CA THR A 20 -15.54 1.57 6.01
C THR A 20 -14.78 0.78 4.94
N TYR A 21 -15.38 0.57 3.76
CA TYR A 21 -14.69 -0.04 2.63
C TYR A 21 -13.52 0.82 2.11
N CYS A 22 -13.71 2.13 1.98
CA CYS A 22 -12.65 3.06 1.60
C CYS A 22 -11.50 3.08 2.61
N ALA A 23 -11.81 3.10 3.92
CA ALA A 23 -10.79 3.00 4.96
C ALA A 23 -10.02 1.68 4.87
N ALA A 24 -10.71 0.56 4.62
CA ALA A 24 -10.08 -0.74 4.44
C ALA A 24 -9.14 -0.77 3.21
N GLN A 25 -9.51 -0.13 2.09
CA GLN A 25 -8.65 -0.03 0.90
C GLN A 25 -7.31 0.65 1.19
N VAL A 26 -7.28 1.67 2.05
CA VAL A 26 -6.02 2.31 2.47
C VAL A 26 -5.10 1.30 3.17
N PHE A 27 -5.63 0.57 4.14
CA PHE A 27 -4.85 -0.48 4.84
C PHE A 27 -4.40 -1.61 3.92
N TYR A 28 -5.22 -1.94 2.91
CA TYR A 28 -4.90 -2.94 1.91
C TYR A 28 -3.70 -2.52 1.07
N TYR A 29 -3.74 -1.33 0.47
CA TYR A 29 -2.65 -0.85 -0.38
C TYR A 29 -1.35 -0.61 0.40
N VAL A 30 -1.42 -0.13 1.65
CA VAL A 30 -0.24 0.00 2.51
C VAL A 30 0.38 -1.37 2.81
N GLY A 31 -0.45 -2.38 3.10
CA GLY A 31 0.02 -3.74 3.35
C GLY A 31 0.59 -4.41 2.09
N TYR A 32 -0.15 -4.32 0.98
CA TYR A 32 0.16 -4.97 -0.28
C TYR A 32 1.43 -4.42 -0.93
N ASN A 33 1.52 -3.10 -1.14
CA ASN A 33 2.72 -2.48 -1.74
C ASN A 33 3.96 -2.71 -0.89
N GLY A 34 3.80 -2.71 0.44
CA GLY A 34 4.91 -3.05 1.30
C GLY A 34 5.45 -4.46 1.03
N ILE A 35 4.55 -5.47 1.01
CA ILE A 35 4.96 -6.87 0.81
C ILE A 35 5.64 -7.04 -0.54
N ASP A 36 5.05 -6.47 -1.59
CA ASP A 36 5.60 -6.50 -2.95
C ASP A 36 6.98 -5.84 -3.02
N PHE A 37 7.14 -4.67 -2.40
CA PHE A 37 8.43 -3.98 -2.33
C PHE A 37 9.49 -4.79 -1.58
N THR A 38 9.12 -5.42 -0.46
CA THR A 38 10.04 -6.25 0.33
C THR A 38 10.47 -7.50 -0.44
N LEU A 39 9.55 -8.16 -1.14
CA LEU A 39 9.87 -9.29 -2.01
C LEU A 39 10.82 -8.87 -3.14
N THR A 40 10.60 -7.70 -3.73
CA THR A 40 11.45 -7.14 -4.78
C THR A 40 12.86 -6.86 -4.26
N ILE A 41 13.01 -6.26 -3.08
CA ILE A 41 14.32 -6.05 -2.43
C ILE A 41 14.99 -7.39 -2.17
N PHE A 42 14.26 -8.36 -1.61
CA PHE A 42 14.82 -9.67 -1.30
C PHE A 42 15.35 -10.39 -2.55
N ILE A 43 14.60 -10.36 -3.65
CA ILE A 43 15.05 -10.89 -4.94
C ILE A 43 16.27 -10.10 -5.44
N ALA A 44 16.26 -8.77 -5.30
CA ALA A 44 17.38 -7.94 -5.73
C ALA A 44 18.67 -8.26 -4.98
N ASP A 45 18.61 -8.47 -3.66
CA ASP A 45 19.77 -8.71 -2.80
C ASP A 45 20.31 -10.14 -2.92
N THR A 46 19.45 -11.12 -3.22
CA THR A 46 19.86 -12.52 -3.36
C THR A 46 20.37 -12.87 -4.75
N THR A 47 20.03 -12.09 -5.77
CA THR A 47 20.36 -12.40 -7.17
C THR A 47 21.52 -11.57 -7.69
N GLN A 48 22.31 -12.17 -8.60
CA GLN A 48 23.36 -11.45 -9.30
C GLN A 48 22.75 -10.40 -10.25
N LEU A 49 23.41 -9.23 -10.38
CA LEU A 49 22.96 -8.09 -11.20
C LEU A 49 22.53 -8.48 -12.62
N LYS A 50 23.25 -9.42 -13.25
CA LYS A 50 22.98 -9.88 -14.62
C LYS A 50 21.64 -10.62 -14.77
N ASN A 51 21.21 -11.34 -13.73
CA ASN A 51 20.03 -12.20 -13.78
C ASN A 51 18.84 -11.64 -12.98
N ARG A 52 19.02 -10.51 -12.29
CA ARG A 52 17.99 -9.89 -11.44
C ARG A 52 16.68 -9.64 -12.18
N ALA A 53 16.77 -9.10 -13.40
CA ALA A 53 15.58 -8.82 -14.21
C ALA A 53 14.78 -10.09 -14.55
N TRP A 54 15.46 -11.21 -14.82
CA TRP A 54 14.81 -12.49 -15.08
C TRP A 54 14.08 -13.03 -13.85
N TRP A 55 14.66 -12.91 -12.66
CA TRP A 55 14.02 -13.35 -11.42
C TRP A 55 12.81 -12.50 -11.05
N ILE A 56 12.89 -11.18 -11.23
CA ILE A 56 11.75 -10.27 -11.03
C ILE A 56 10.62 -10.61 -12.01
N ALA A 57 10.96 -10.80 -13.30
CA ALA A 57 9.99 -11.18 -14.32
C ALA A 57 9.31 -12.51 -13.98
N PHE A 58 10.09 -13.51 -13.54
CA PHE A 58 9.55 -14.80 -13.11
C PHE A 58 8.62 -14.67 -11.89
N SER A 59 8.99 -13.86 -10.90
CA SER A 59 8.15 -13.58 -9.73
C SER A 59 6.84 -12.89 -10.10
N SER A 60 6.83 -12.07 -11.16
CA SER A 60 5.62 -11.40 -11.66
C SER A 60 4.78 -12.27 -12.58
N SER A 61 5.32 -13.35 -13.15
CA SER A 61 4.62 -14.21 -14.12
C SER A 61 3.27 -14.79 -13.64
N PRO A 62 3.04 -15.09 -12.34
CA PRO A 62 1.73 -15.56 -11.88
C PRO A 62 0.59 -14.58 -12.15
N TRP A 63 0.88 -13.28 -12.25
CA TRP A 63 -0.12 -12.25 -12.56
C TRP A 63 -0.86 -12.52 -13.86
N ILE A 64 -0.17 -13.10 -14.84
CA ILE A 64 -0.75 -13.43 -16.15
C ILE A 64 -1.92 -14.40 -15.97
N ALA A 65 -1.79 -15.40 -15.10
CA ALA A 65 -2.86 -16.35 -14.84
C ALA A 65 -3.95 -15.77 -13.93
N THR A 66 -3.56 -15.04 -12.88
CA THR A 66 -4.53 -14.53 -11.89
C THR A 66 -5.45 -13.48 -12.46
N VAL A 67 -5.01 -12.63 -13.39
CA VAL A 67 -5.86 -11.61 -14.03
C VAL A 67 -7.06 -12.24 -14.74
N TRP A 68 -6.86 -13.34 -15.46
CA TRP A 68 -7.95 -14.05 -16.15
C TRP A 68 -8.80 -14.89 -15.20
N ALA A 69 -8.20 -15.48 -14.17
CA ALA A 69 -8.93 -16.26 -13.17
C ALA A 69 -9.79 -15.38 -12.25
N TYR A 70 -9.38 -14.14 -12.00
CA TYR A 70 -10.01 -13.26 -11.02
C TYR A 70 -11.47 -12.94 -11.35
N GLY A 71 -11.78 -12.58 -12.59
CA GLY A 71 -13.15 -12.22 -13.00
C GLY A 71 -14.17 -13.32 -12.74
N PRO A 72 -14.00 -14.52 -13.33
CA PRO A 72 -14.89 -15.66 -13.10
C PRO A 72 -14.94 -16.10 -11.62
N ALA A 73 -13.81 -16.08 -10.91
CA ALA A 73 -13.75 -16.42 -9.50
C ALA A 73 -14.49 -15.42 -8.61
N ALA A 74 -14.38 -14.12 -8.88
CA ALA A 74 -15.11 -13.10 -8.14
C ALA A 74 -16.62 -13.23 -8.39
N GLN A 75 -17.02 -13.50 -9.63
CA GLN A 75 -18.43 -13.63 -10.00
C GLN A 75 -19.06 -14.91 -9.40
N SER A 76 -18.33 -16.03 -9.37
CA SER A 76 -18.81 -17.26 -8.75
C SER A 76 -18.99 -17.10 -7.23
N VAL A 77 -18.03 -16.46 -6.56
CA VAL A 77 -18.09 -16.17 -5.11
C VAL A 77 -19.27 -15.24 -4.77
N LEU A 78 -19.50 -14.21 -5.58
CA LEU A 78 -20.65 -13.31 -5.42
C LEU A 78 -21.99 -14.05 -5.55
N ASN A 79 -22.09 -15.00 -6.49
CA ASN A 79 -23.32 -15.75 -6.74
C ASN A 79 -23.62 -16.84 -5.70
N THR A 80 -22.60 -17.36 -4.99
CA THR A 80 -22.77 -18.49 -4.06
C THR A 80 -22.70 -18.10 -2.59
N ILE A 81 -21.59 -17.47 -2.17
CA ILE A 81 -21.24 -17.30 -0.74
C ILE A 81 -21.32 -15.82 -0.32
N GLY A 82 -21.38 -14.91 -1.30
CA GLY A 82 -21.45 -13.46 -1.10
C GLY A 82 -20.08 -12.81 -0.84
N PHE A 83 -20.02 -11.49 -0.98
CA PHE A 83 -18.76 -10.73 -0.94
C PHE A 83 -18.02 -10.84 0.41
N ARG A 84 -18.77 -10.97 1.52
CA ARG A 84 -18.22 -11.01 2.88
C ARG A 84 -17.32 -12.24 3.09
N TRP A 85 -17.78 -13.40 2.62
CA TRP A 85 -16.98 -14.63 2.64
C TRP A 85 -15.86 -14.62 1.60
N GLY A 86 -16.08 -13.96 0.46
CA GLY A 86 -15.02 -13.73 -0.53
C GLY A 86 -13.78 -13.09 0.10
N PHE A 87 -13.95 -11.97 0.81
CA PHE A 87 -12.84 -11.33 1.53
C PHE A 87 -12.40 -12.10 2.78
N GLY A 88 -13.33 -12.75 3.49
CA GLY A 88 -13.03 -13.53 4.70
C GLY A 88 -12.12 -14.74 4.45
N ILE A 89 -12.28 -15.45 3.33
CA ILE A 89 -11.41 -16.56 2.94
C ILE A 89 -9.96 -16.07 2.75
N TRP A 90 -9.79 -14.97 2.02
CA TRP A 90 -8.47 -14.36 1.82
C TRP A 90 -7.88 -13.81 3.12
N ALA A 91 -8.70 -13.28 4.03
CA ALA A 91 -8.27 -12.83 5.35
C ALA A 91 -7.60 -13.94 6.18
N MET A 92 -7.99 -15.21 5.98
CA MET A 92 -7.38 -16.37 6.64
C MET A 92 -6.19 -16.94 5.86
N ILE A 93 -6.30 -17.07 4.54
CA ILE A 93 -5.26 -17.69 3.71
C ILE A 93 -3.97 -16.86 3.71
N PHE A 94 -4.07 -15.55 3.54
CA PHE A 94 -2.90 -14.66 3.47
C PHE A 94 -1.97 -14.76 4.69
N PRO A 95 -2.45 -14.63 5.95
CA PRO A 95 -1.58 -14.73 7.11
C PRO A 95 -0.98 -16.13 7.27
N ILE A 96 -1.71 -17.20 6.92
CA ILE A 96 -1.18 -18.57 7.01
C ILE A 96 -0.01 -18.78 6.05
N ILE A 97 -0.06 -18.22 4.84
CA ILE A 97 1.06 -18.30 3.91
C ILE A 97 2.21 -17.40 4.38
N CYS A 98 1.89 -16.18 4.81
CA CYS A 98 2.90 -15.22 5.28
C CYS A 98 3.62 -15.68 6.54
N ILE A 99 2.94 -16.36 7.47
CA ILE A 99 3.56 -16.85 8.72
C ILE A 99 4.57 -17.96 8.44
N SER A 100 4.31 -18.80 7.44
CA SER A 100 5.25 -19.83 6.98
C SER A 100 6.53 -19.20 6.44
N LEU A 101 6.39 -18.20 5.56
CA LEU A 101 7.53 -17.47 5.01
C LEU A 101 8.29 -16.68 6.08
N PHE A 102 7.57 -16.01 6.99
CA PHE A 102 8.15 -15.29 8.10
C PHE A 102 8.94 -16.23 9.03
N GLY A 103 8.43 -17.43 9.30
CA GLY A 103 9.14 -18.43 10.10
C GLY A 103 10.48 -18.82 9.49
N LEU A 104 10.52 -18.99 8.16
CA LEU A 104 11.76 -19.27 7.43
C LEU A 104 12.78 -18.13 7.57
N PHE A 105 12.34 -16.89 7.35
CA PHE A 105 13.20 -15.71 7.48
C PHE A 105 13.69 -15.52 8.91
N TYR A 106 12.83 -15.70 9.90
CA TYR A 106 13.20 -15.60 11.30
C TYR A 106 14.24 -16.66 11.69
N TYR A 107 14.10 -17.90 11.19
CA TYR A 107 15.07 -18.95 11.40
C TYR A 107 16.46 -18.59 10.83
N TYR A 108 16.52 -18.11 9.57
CA TYR A 108 17.78 -17.73 8.94
C TYR A 108 18.41 -16.49 9.57
N GLN A 109 17.59 -15.51 9.95
CA GLN A 109 18.07 -14.33 10.66
C GLN A 109 18.71 -14.72 12.00
N LYS A 110 18.06 -15.57 12.78
CA LYS A 110 18.59 -16.07 14.05
C LYS A 110 19.86 -16.90 13.85
N LYS A 111 19.94 -17.68 12.77
CA LYS A 111 21.15 -18.42 12.40
C LYS A 111 22.31 -17.47 12.06
N ALA A 112 22.06 -16.39 11.33
CA ALA A 112 23.06 -15.38 10.99
C ALA A 112 23.52 -14.57 12.21
N GLU A 113 22.60 -14.24 13.14
CA GLU A 113 22.94 -13.62 14.43
C GLU A 113 23.84 -14.54 15.26
N ASN A 114 23.50 -15.83 15.37
CA ASN A 114 24.32 -16.81 16.08
C ASN A 114 25.71 -17.01 15.45
N GLN A 115 25.85 -16.73 14.15
CA GLN A 115 27.12 -16.78 13.43
C GLN A 115 27.91 -15.45 13.52
N GLY A 116 27.39 -14.43 14.21
CA GLY A 116 28.06 -13.15 14.40
C GLY A 116 28.16 -12.29 13.14
N LEU A 117 27.38 -12.60 12.09
CA LEU A 117 27.42 -11.90 10.80
C LEU A 117 26.67 -10.55 10.82
N ILE A 118 25.89 -10.29 11.88
CA ILE A 118 25.01 -9.12 11.99
C ILE A 118 25.50 -8.26 13.16
N GLN A 119 26.04 -7.07 12.87
CA GLN A 119 26.31 -6.06 13.88
C GLN A 119 25.02 -5.29 14.18
N LYS A 120 24.51 -5.39 15.41
CA LYS A 120 23.42 -4.52 15.87
C LYS A 120 23.99 -3.12 16.10
N ILE A 121 23.62 -2.19 15.24
CA ILE A 121 23.88 -0.77 15.46
C ILE A 121 22.76 -0.27 16.38
N ASP A 122 23.06 -0.07 17.66
CA ASP A 122 22.11 0.53 18.60
C ASP A 122 21.95 2.01 18.25
N SER A 123 20.72 2.41 17.90
CA SER A 123 20.41 3.77 17.46
C SER A 123 20.44 4.80 18.60
N GLY A 124 20.43 4.36 19.86
CA GLY A 124 20.49 5.22 21.05
C GLY A 124 19.32 6.22 21.21
N ARG A 125 18.33 6.18 20.31
CA ARG A 125 17.22 7.14 20.23
C ARG A 125 16.02 6.65 21.04
N THR A 126 15.31 7.56 21.69
CA THR A 126 14.02 7.24 22.32
C THR A 126 12.94 6.94 21.27
N TRP A 127 11.84 6.27 21.65
CA TRP A 127 10.77 5.86 20.73
C TRP A 127 10.11 7.07 20.04
N THR A 128 9.94 8.18 20.77
CA THR A 128 9.38 9.44 20.27
C THR A 128 10.33 10.18 19.33
N GLU A 129 11.63 10.22 19.65
CA GLU A 129 12.64 10.82 18.77
C GLU A 129 12.77 10.02 17.47
N SER A 130 12.71 8.69 17.55
CA SER A 130 12.73 7.84 16.36
C SER A 130 11.50 8.09 15.48
N PHE A 131 10.31 8.19 16.07
CA PHE A 131 9.09 8.48 15.32
C PHE A 131 9.16 9.84 14.61
N ILE A 132 9.55 10.90 15.32
CA ILE A 132 9.67 12.25 14.73
C ILE A 132 10.76 12.27 13.66
N TYR A 133 11.89 11.60 13.90
CA TYR A 133 12.98 11.47 12.94
C TYR A 133 12.48 10.81 11.65
N TYR A 134 11.81 9.66 11.74
CA TYR A 134 11.27 8.98 10.57
C TYR A 134 10.16 9.79 9.89
N CYS A 135 9.26 10.44 10.63
CA CYS A 135 8.25 11.31 10.03
C CYS A 135 8.82 12.47 9.22
N ARG A 136 9.99 13.00 9.64
CA ARG A 136 10.72 14.04 8.90
C ARG A 136 11.51 13.46 7.72
N GLU A 137 12.20 12.34 7.92
CA GLU A 137 13.01 11.67 6.90
C GLU A 137 12.15 11.14 5.73
N PHE A 138 10.98 10.59 6.04
CA PHE A 138 10.02 10.14 5.03
C PHE A 138 9.23 11.29 4.40
N ASP A 139 9.42 12.53 4.83
CA ASP A 139 8.66 13.70 4.41
C ASP A 139 7.14 13.45 4.36
N VAL A 140 6.56 13.09 5.50
CA VAL A 140 5.13 12.73 5.58
C VAL A 140 4.24 13.91 5.18
N ILE A 141 4.65 15.15 5.44
CA ILE A 141 3.86 16.34 5.13
C ILE A 141 3.87 16.60 3.62
N GLY A 142 5.03 16.54 2.96
CA GLY A 142 5.12 16.64 1.51
C GLY A 142 4.33 15.53 0.82
N LEU A 143 4.47 14.28 1.29
CA LEU A 143 3.71 13.13 0.77
C LEU A 143 2.19 13.31 0.91
N LEU A 144 1.71 13.84 2.04
CA LEU A 144 0.28 14.10 2.23
C LEU A 144 -0.22 15.22 1.33
N LEU A 145 0.56 16.29 1.15
CA LEU A 145 0.22 17.40 0.27
C LEU A 145 0.11 16.94 -1.19
N ILE A 146 1.12 16.24 -1.71
CA ILE A 146 1.09 15.75 -3.11
C ILE A 146 0.00 14.70 -3.30
N ALA A 147 -0.23 13.83 -2.33
CA ALA A 147 -1.32 12.86 -2.38
C ALA A 147 -2.68 13.56 -2.40
N ALA A 148 -2.88 14.63 -1.61
CA ALA A 148 -4.11 15.41 -1.60
C ALA A 148 -4.32 16.16 -2.93
N VAL A 149 -3.26 16.74 -3.50
CA VAL A 149 -3.30 17.37 -4.84
C VAL A 149 -3.80 16.37 -5.88
N LEU A 150 -3.14 15.21 -5.96
CA LEU A 150 -3.47 14.18 -6.95
C LEU A 150 -4.87 13.62 -6.70
N ALA A 151 -5.24 13.37 -5.44
CA ALA A 151 -6.57 12.87 -5.10
C ALA A 151 -7.67 13.86 -5.52
N LEU A 152 -7.55 15.14 -5.19
CA LEU A 152 -8.55 16.16 -5.57
C LEU A 152 -8.61 16.37 -7.09
N PHE A 153 -7.45 16.34 -7.74
CA PHE A 153 -7.36 16.48 -9.20
C PHE A 153 -8.01 15.30 -9.92
N LEU A 154 -7.68 14.06 -9.56
CA LEU A 154 -8.28 12.87 -10.15
C LEU A 154 -9.77 12.76 -9.82
N LEU A 155 -10.17 13.13 -8.59
CA LEU A 155 -11.56 13.13 -8.17
C LEU A 155 -12.41 14.05 -9.05
N THR A 156 -11.86 15.17 -9.51
CA THR A 156 -12.54 16.11 -10.42
C THR A 156 -13.02 15.39 -11.70
N PHE A 157 -12.17 14.57 -12.31
CA PHE A 157 -12.54 13.80 -13.50
C PHE A 157 -13.56 12.70 -13.22
N SER A 158 -13.49 12.07 -12.04
CA SER A 158 -14.47 11.05 -11.63
C SER A 158 -15.83 11.63 -11.29
N LEU A 159 -15.90 12.83 -10.71
CA LEU A 159 -17.16 13.44 -10.27
C LEU A 159 -17.88 14.21 -11.38
N TYR A 160 -17.16 14.63 -12.42
CA TYR A 160 -17.67 15.40 -13.56
C TYR A 160 -18.97 14.80 -14.15
N SER A 161 -19.00 13.48 -14.37
CA SER A 161 -20.11 12.78 -15.00
C SER A 161 -21.35 12.65 -14.11
N TYR A 162 -21.20 12.85 -12.80
CA TYR A 162 -22.29 12.75 -11.82
C TYR A 162 -22.92 14.10 -11.47
N GLN A 163 -22.33 15.23 -11.89
CA GLN A 163 -22.78 16.57 -11.51
C GLN A 163 -23.64 17.24 -12.58
N LYS A 164 -24.76 17.85 -12.15
CA LYS A 164 -25.58 18.70 -13.02
C LYS A 164 -24.76 19.94 -13.38
N GLY A 165 -24.46 20.10 -14.67
CA GLY A 165 -23.62 21.20 -15.16
C GLY A 165 -22.17 20.83 -15.39
N GLU A 166 -21.78 19.55 -15.27
CA GLU A 166 -20.53 19.04 -15.84
C GLU A 166 -19.31 19.86 -15.36
N TRP A 167 -18.60 20.55 -16.26
CA TRP A 167 -17.43 21.40 -15.95
C TRP A 167 -17.79 22.71 -15.23
N LYS A 168 -19.04 23.15 -15.34
CA LYS A 168 -19.54 24.40 -14.74
C LYS A 168 -20.08 24.23 -13.34
N SER A 169 -20.10 23.00 -12.80
CA SER A 169 -20.51 22.77 -11.42
C SER A 169 -19.51 23.43 -10.46
N SER A 170 -20.02 24.22 -9.50
CA SER A 170 -19.19 24.90 -8.51
C SER A 170 -18.31 23.94 -7.71
N LEU A 171 -18.74 22.68 -7.49
CA LEU A 171 -17.95 21.67 -6.80
C LEU A 171 -16.70 21.26 -7.59
N VAL A 172 -16.84 21.06 -8.91
CA VAL A 172 -15.75 20.68 -9.82
C VAL A 172 -14.71 21.80 -9.87
N ILE A 173 -15.18 23.05 -10.00
CA ILE A 173 -14.32 24.24 -10.01
C ILE A 173 -13.58 24.39 -8.68
N CYS A 174 -14.25 24.19 -7.54
CA CYS A 174 -13.62 24.22 -6.23
C CYS A 174 -12.48 23.19 -6.13
N PHE A 175 -12.68 21.94 -6.54
CA PHE A 175 -11.63 20.93 -6.46
C PHE A 175 -10.41 21.25 -7.34
N ILE A 176 -10.60 21.83 -8.51
CA ILE A 176 -9.50 22.30 -9.36
C ILE A 176 -8.72 23.43 -8.69
N ILE A 177 -9.42 24.42 -8.14
CA ILE A 177 -8.79 25.57 -7.47
C ILE A 177 -8.03 25.11 -6.22
N PHE A 178 -8.65 24.29 -5.37
CA PHE A 178 -7.99 23.75 -4.18
C PHE A 178 -6.80 22.88 -4.56
N SER A 179 -6.90 22.03 -5.58
CA SER A 179 -5.75 21.26 -6.08
C SER A 179 -4.59 22.19 -6.49
N GLY A 180 -4.88 23.25 -7.26
CA GLY A 180 -3.87 24.26 -7.63
C GLY A 180 -3.25 24.99 -6.43
N LEU A 181 -4.05 25.37 -5.43
CA LEU A 181 -3.56 25.98 -4.19
C LEU A 181 -2.70 25.02 -3.37
N LEU A 182 -3.08 23.74 -3.29
CA LEU A 182 -2.28 22.72 -2.61
C LEU A 182 -0.94 22.46 -3.34
N ILE A 183 -0.88 22.58 -4.67
CA ILE A 183 0.39 22.51 -5.43
C ILE A 183 1.32 23.65 -5.02
N ILE A 184 0.79 24.87 -4.91
CA ILE A 184 1.57 26.03 -4.47
C ILE A 184 2.04 25.82 -3.03
N ALA A 185 1.16 25.33 -2.14
CA ALA A 185 1.51 25.02 -0.76
C ALA A 185 2.59 23.93 -0.68
N PHE A 186 2.53 22.91 -1.52
CA PHE A 186 3.56 21.87 -1.64
C PHE A 186 4.90 22.45 -2.09
N ALA A 187 4.92 23.26 -3.16
CA ALA A 187 6.15 23.91 -3.64
C ALA A 187 6.77 24.83 -2.58
N LEU A 188 5.95 25.57 -1.83
CA LEU A 188 6.43 26.41 -0.72
C LEU A 188 6.95 25.58 0.45
N TYR A 189 6.27 24.47 0.78
CA TYR A 189 6.70 23.57 1.84
C TYR A 189 8.07 22.95 1.51
N GLU A 190 8.25 22.45 0.29
CA GLU A 190 9.50 21.82 -0.14
C GLU A 190 10.64 22.84 -0.27
N MET A 191 10.34 24.08 -0.66
CA MET A 191 11.36 25.12 -0.79
C MET A 191 11.83 25.71 0.56
N TYR A 192 10.97 25.76 1.58
CA TYR A 192 11.27 26.47 2.82
C TYR A 192 11.37 25.59 4.07
N LEU A 193 10.74 24.41 4.08
CA LEU A 193 10.59 23.56 5.28
C LEU A 193 11.14 22.15 5.11
N ALA A 194 11.37 21.66 3.88
CA ALA A 194 12.00 20.37 3.70
C ALA A 194 13.45 20.41 4.20
N PRO A 195 13.90 19.38 4.96
CA PRO A 195 15.27 19.27 5.44
C PRO A 195 16.29 19.05 4.33
#